data_AF-A0A7Y2E8B6-F1
#
_entry.id   AF-A0A7Y2E8B6-F1
#
_cell.length_a   1.000
_cell.length_b   1.000
_cell.length_c   1.000
_cell.angle_alpha   90.00
_cell.angle_beta   90.00
_cell.angle_gamma   90.00
#
_symmetry.space_group_name_H-M   'P 1'
#
loop_
_entity.id
_entity.type
_entity.pdbx_description
1 polymer ?
#
loop_
_entity_poly.entity_id
_entity_poly.type
_entity_poly.pdbx_seq_one_letter_code
_entity_poly.pdbx_strand_id
1 'polypeptide(L)'
;NLPLNATYYILFDTPDGITRWVAMETCDVTALPSFGYGTLDETLGFQREGDAEAGEVFADGTICITVDNSLIGGVGQGDVINNIHGDVRVFAGALCSGLVSQVDETASVSDTLRGNQECGPTPVFVSSFDFHETGESVALDWNAVSTDMFTHFNIRRSHDVLSGWETVNSSPIMIDGPGHYTFHDFPEEVRTTYYRLMGVTREGEEILLKDLRADLSGGARGFALAMAGQNPFRGAARISYTVPEDRHVRVEVFSINGQRVKTLVNDMVGAGTHSVTFDMQSDYGRRLPAGVYLVRVQSGNWNQAMQIVAID
;
A
#
# COMPACT_ATOMS: atom_id res chain seq x y z
N ASN A 1 -5.25 3.14 16.06
CA ASN A 1 -3.99 2.48 16.49
C ASN A 1 -2.82 3.20 15.85
N LEU A 2 -2.38 4.31 16.46
CA LEU A 2 -1.15 4.97 16.05
C LEU A 2 0.05 4.15 16.56
N PRO A 3 1.13 3.94 15.78
CA PRO A 3 2.33 3.30 16.27
C PRO A 3 2.86 4.01 17.51
N LEU A 4 3.16 3.22 18.54
CA LEU A 4 3.81 3.70 19.76
C LEU A 4 5.24 4.15 19.46
N ASN A 5 5.80 5.02 20.30
CA ASN A 5 7.15 5.60 20.11
C ASN A 5 7.31 6.36 18.80
N ALA A 6 6.24 7.02 18.36
CA ALA A 6 6.26 7.90 17.21
C ALA A 6 5.98 9.35 17.61
N THR A 7 6.65 10.27 16.93
CA THR A 7 6.32 11.69 16.93
C THR A 7 5.83 12.09 15.55
N TYR A 8 4.67 12.72 15.53
CA TYR A 8 3.99 13.22 14.32
C TYR A 8 4.10 14.73 14.32
N TYR A 9 4.93 15.28 13.44
CA TYR A 9 5.11 16.71 13.29
C TYR A 9 4.24 17.24 12.16
N ILE A 10 3.71 18.44 12.36
CA ILE A 10 3.23 19.32 11.29
C ILE A 10 4.14 20.54 11.33
N LEU A 11 4.94 20.70 10.28
CA LEU A 11 5.84 21.83 10.10
C LEU A 11 5.20 22.85 9.16
N PHE A 12 5.45 24.13 9.43
CA PHE A 12 4.91 25.21 8.63
C PHE A 12 5.73 26.49 8.79
N ASP A 13 5.76 27.28 7.72
CA ASP A 13 6.41 28.58 7.71
C ASP A 13 5.39 29.68 8.02
N THR A 14 5.76 30.54 8.93
CA THR A 14 4.93 31.65 9.40
C THR A 14 5.40 32.98 8.83
N PRO A 15 4.57 34.04 8.85
CA PRO A 15 4.89 35.30 8.17
C PRO A 15 6.16 36.01 8.67
N ASP A 16 6.59 35.73 9.90
CA ASP A 16 7.84 36.24 10.46
C ASP A 16 9.10 35.50 9.94
N GLY A 17 8.91 34.54 9.03
CA GLY A 17 9.99 33.78 8.40
C GLY A 17 10.51 32.61 9.24
N ILE A 18 9.84 32.29 10.36
CA ILE A 18 10.23 31.19 11.23
C ILE A 18 9.47 29.92 10.83
N THR A 19 10.21 28.81 10.69
CA THR A 19 9.59 27.49 10.57
C THR A 19 9.20 27.01 11.96
N ARG A 20 7.91 26.79 12.15
CA ARG A 20 7.30 26.31 13.39
C ARG A 20 6.77 24.90 13.21
N TRP A 21 6.58 24.21 14.32
CA TRP A 21 5.97 22.89 14.32
C TRP A 21 5.00 22.71 15.49
N VAL A 22 3.99 21.89 15.25
CA VAL A 22 3.20 21.25 16.29
C VAL A 22 3.39 19.75 16.19
N ALA A 23 3.37 19.05 17.32
CA ALA A 23 3.63 17.62 17.35
C ALA A 23 2.67 16.88 18.26
N MET A 24 2.32 15.66 17.86
CA MET A 24 1.72 14.66 18.72
C MET A 24 2.75 13.57 18.99
N GLU A 25 2.90 13.21 20.26
CA GLU A 25 3.85 12.23 20.75
C GLU A 25 3.11 11.05 21.37
N THR A 26 3.48 9.84 20.96
CA THR A 26 2.87 8.57 21.41
C THR A 26 3.87 7.72 22.19
N CYS A 27 4.79 8.39 22.89
CA CYS A 27 5.95 7.77 23.52
C CYS A 27 5.62 7.04 24.83
N ASP A 28 4.55 7.43 25.52
CA ASP A 28 4.10 6.75 26.74
C ASP A 28 2.99 5.76 26.41
N VAL A 29 3.31 4.47 26.47
CA VAL A 29 2.37 3.37 26.20
C VAL A 29 1.28 3.24 27.27
N THR A 30 1.41 3.95 28.38
CA THR A 30 0.49 3.93 29.53
C THR A 30 -0.35 5.20 29.64
N ALA A 31 -0.09 6.20 28.80
CA ALA A 31 -0.79 7.48 28.81
C ALA A 31 -1.41 7.82 27.44
N LEU A 32 -2.29 8.81 27.45
CA LEU A 32 -2.78 9.41 26.21
C LEU A 32 -1.64 10.17 25.49
N PRO A 33 -1.73 10.36 24.17
CA PRO A 33 -0.74 11.14 23.44
C PRO A 33 -0.55 12.53 24.04
N SER A 34 0.72 12.97 24.11
CA SER A 34 1.06 14.34 24.47
C SER A 34 1.16 15.21 23.22
N PHE A 35 0.92 16.50 23.38
CA PHE A 35 0.99 17.46 22.28
C PHE A 35 1.94 18.59 22.64
N GLY A 36 2.77 18.99 21.68
CA GLY A 36 3.78 20.03 21.86
C GLY A 36 3.87 20.96 20.67
N TYR A 37 4.57 22.06 20.87
CA TYR A 37 4.91 22.99 19.79
C TYR A 37 6.33 23.52 19.96
N GLY A 38 6.85 24.09 18.88
CA GLY A 38 8.11 24.80 18.91
C GLY A 38 8.56 25.26 17.53
N THR A 39 9.88 25.45 17.41
CA THR A 39 10.54 25.98 16.21
C THR A 39 11.56 25.00 15.64
N LEU A 40 11.81 25.11 14.34
CA LEU A 40 12.88 24.39 13.67
C LEU A 40 14.05 25.34 13.42
N ASP A 41 15.16 25.13 14.13
CA ASP A 41 16.41 25.85 13.89
C ASP A 41 17.30 25.03 12.93
N GLU A 42 17.90 25.69 11.93
CA GLU A 42 18.72 25.00 10.91
C GLU A 42 19.99 24.35 11.49
N THR A 43 20.48 24.84 12.64
CA THR A 43 21.71 24.35 13.29
C THR A 43 21.41 23.40 14.43
N LEU A 44 20.40 23.71 15.24
CA LEU A 44 20.05 22.99 16.46
C LEU A 44 18.92 21.96 16.26
N GLY A 45 18.24 21.99 15.11
CA GLY A 45 17.10 21.13 14.81
C GLY A 45 15.85 21.54 15.58
N PHE A 46 14.99 20.57 15.90
CA PHE A 46 13.69 20.79 16.53
C PHE A 46 13.86 21.29 17.97
N GLN A 47 13.44 22.52 18.23
CA GLN A 47 13.43 23.14 19.55
C GLN A 47 12.01 23.12 20.10
N ARG A 48 11.77 22.38 21.19
CA ARG A 48 10.47 22.35 21.88
C ARG A 48 10.34 23.57 22.77
N GLU A 49 9.26 24.32 22.59
CA GLU A 49 9.00 25.55 23.34
C GLU A 49 7.93 25.34 24.41
N GLY A 50 7.01 24.39 24.21
CA GLY A 50 6.00 24.08 25.20
C GLY A 50 5.03 22.97 24.78
N ASP A 51 3.98 22.84 25.59
CA ASP A 51 2.86 21.95 25.33
C ASP A 51 1.81 22.67 24.48
N ALA A 52 1.16 21.94 23.57
CA ALA A 52 0.00 22.48 22.86
C ALA A 52 -1.22 22.51 23.80
N GLU A 53 -2.24 23.31 23.46
CA GLU A 53 -3.42 23.49 24.31
C GLU A 53 -4.29 22.24 24.35
N ALA A 54 -4.47 21.62 23.19
CA ALA A 54 -5.26 20.42 23.04
C ALA A 54 -4.81 19.64 21.80
N GLY A 55 -5.20 18.37 21.74
CA GLY A 55 -5.11 17.60 20.52
C GLY A 55 -6.08 16.43 20.52
N GLU A 56 -6.50 16.05 19.32
CA GLU A 56 -7.46 14.97 19.09
C GLU A 56 -7.01 14.13 17.89
N VAL A 57 -7.24 12.82 18.00
CA VAL A 57 -7.03 11.86 16.92
C VAL A 57 -8.40 11.32 16.53
N PHE A 58 -8.79 11.58 15.29
CA PHE A 58 -10.05 11.12 14.74
C PHE A 58 -9.96 9.67 14.26
N ALA A 59 -11.11 9.02 14.12
CA ALA A 59 -11.19 7.62 13.70
C ALA A 59 -10.64 7.37 12.28
N ASP A 60 -10.59 8.41 11.45
CA ASP A 60 -10.02 8.37 10.09
C ASP A 60 -8.49 8.56 10.05
N GLY A 61 -7.85 8.75 11.21
CA GLY A 61 -6.42 8.98 11.35
C GLY A 61 -6.01 10.45 11.29
N THR A 62 -6.96 11.38 11.16
CA THR A 62 -6.68 12.82 11.23
C THR A 62 -6.19 13.19 12.62
N ILE A 63 -5.10 13.95 12.69
CA ILE A 63 -4.57 14.52 13.93
C ILE A 63 -4.85 16.01 13.91
N CYS A 64 -5.63 16.51 14.87
CA CYS A 64 -5.82 17.93 15.10
C CYS A 64 -5.04 18.34 16.35
N ILE A 65 -4.25 19.40 16.25
CA ILE A 65 -3.53 19.99 17.37
C ILE A 65 -3.95 21.46 17.46
N THR A 66 -4.41 21.86 18.63
CA THR A 66 -4.78 23.24 18.93
C THR A 66 -3.63 23.90 19.68
N VAL A 67 -3.17 25.03 19.15
CA VAL A 67 -2.11 25.85 19.75
C VAL A 67 -2.58 27.30 19.75
N ASP A 68 -2.30 28.02 20.83
CA ASP A 68 -2.62 29.44 20.92
C ASP A 68 -1.87 30.20 19.80
N ASN A 69 -2.60 31.06 19.09
CA ASN A 69 -2.06 31.82 17.97
C ASN A 69 -0.82 32.65 18.35
N SER A 70 -0.77 33.18 19.58
CA SER A 70 0.38 33.95 20.09
C SER A 70 1.66 33.11 20.17
N LEU A 71 1.55 31.79 20.33
CA LEU A 71 2.69 30.87 20.40
C LEU A 71 3.25 30.52 19.02
N ILE A 72 2.47 30.75 17.96
CA ILE A 72 2.88 30.52 16.57
C ILE A 72 3.12 31.81 15.78
N GLY A 73 3.47 32.90 16.48
CA GLY A 73 3.83 34.17 15.84
C GLY A 73 2.66 35.16 15.66
N GLY A 74 1.47 34.86 16.21
CA GLY A 74 0.35 35.79 16.24
C GLY A 74 -0.24 36.08 14.87
N VAL A 75 -0.49 35.04 14.08
CA VAL A 75 -0.97 35.12 12.69
C VAL A 75 -2.28 35.91 12.62
N GLY A 76 -2.29 36.99 11.85
CA GLY A 76 -3.40 37.92 11.72
C GLY A 76 -4.37 37.56 10.60
N GLN A 77 -5.49 38.28 10.53
CA GLN A 77 -6.46 38.11 9.46
C GLN A 77 -5.85 38.51 8.11
N GLY A 78 -5.73 37.56 7.19
CA GLY A 78 -5.16 37.77 5.85
C GLY A 78 -3.71 37.30 5.70
N ASP A 79 -3.06 36.91 6.79
CA ASP A 79 -1.74 36.29 6.74
C ASP A 79 -1.84 34.85 6.21
N VAL A 80 -0.79 34.43 5.48
CA VAL A 80 -0.73 33.11 4.86
C VAL A 80 0.36 32.28 5.54
N ILE A 81 -0.03 31.13 6.05
CA ILE A 81 0.89 30.08 6.50
C ILE A 81 1.30 29.28 5.27
N ASN A 82 2.60 29.12 5.05
CA ASN A 82 3.17 28.46 3.88
C ASN A 82 3.90 27.17 4.24
N ASN A 83 4.25 26.38 3.23
CA ASN A 83 5.13 25.21 3.37
C ASN A 83 4.67 24.17 4.41
N ILE A 84 3.35 23.98 4.53
CA ILE A 84 2.75 23.05 5.48
C ILE A 84 3.06 21.62 5.03
N HIS A 85 3.77 20.86 5.86
CA HIS A 85 4.08 19.46 5.60
C HIS A 85 4.09 18.62 6.88
N GLY A 86 3.71 17.35 6.73
CA GLY A 86 3.78 16.37 7.82
C GLY A 86 5.10 15.60 7.79
N ASP A 87 5.67 15.33 8.96
CA ASP A 87 6.81 14.43 9.16
C ASP A 87 6.50 13.44 10.28
N VAL A 88 6.83 12.16 10.09
CA VAL A 88 6.62 11.11 11.10
C VAL A 88 7.94 10.47 11.42
N ARG A 89 8.29 10.47 12.70
CA ARG A 89 9.53 9.87 13.19
C ARG A 89 9.22 8.76 14.16
N VAL A 90 9.74 7.57 13.87
CA VAL A 90 9.65 6.40 14.73
C VAL A 90 11.00 6.17 15.37
N PHE A 91 11.04 6.04 16.69
CA PHE A 91 12.28 6.03 17.46
C PHE A 91 12.61 4.65 18.01
N ALA A 92 13.87 4.25 17.88
CA ALA A 92 14.45 3.09 18.56
C ALA A 92 14.94 3.50 19.97
N GLY A 93 14.02 3.87 20.87
CA GLY A 93 14.33 4.26 22.26
C GLY A 93 13.29 5.18 22.91
N ALA A 94 13.33 5.32 24.24
CA ALA A 94 12.41 6.18 24.98
C ALA A 94 12.83 7.66 24.89
N LEU A 95 12.08 8.46 24.13
CA LEU A 95 12.35 9.90 23.98
C LEU A 95 12.11 10.73 25.25
N CYS A 96 11.23 10.28 26.15
CA CYS A 96 10.64 11.19 27.14
C CYS A 96 11.24 11.11 28.55
N SER A 97 12.16 10.17 28.82
CA SER A 97 13.04 10.16 30.02
C SER A 97 14.00 8.96 30.04
N GLY A 98 14.96 8.89 29.13
CA GLY A 98 15.96 7.83 29.24
C GLY A 98 17.15 8.05 28.31
N LEU A 99 18.31 8.29 28.91
CA LEU A 99 19.58 8.06 28.22
C LEU A 99 19.55 6.68 27.55
N VAL A 100 20.07 6.59 26.33
CA VAL A 100 20.65 5.33 25.83
C VAL A 100 21.60 4.85 26.92
N SER A 101 21.26 3.76 27.62
CA SER A 101 22.19 3.25 28.63
C SER A 101 23.37 2.65 27.89
N GLN A 102 24.55 3.24 28.08
CA GLN A 102 25.79 2.61 27.65
C GLN A 102 25.99 1.38 28.52
N VAL A 103 25.59 0.21 28.03
CA VAL A 103 25.88 -1.07 28.68
C VAL A 103 27.08 -1.65 27.96
N ASP A 104 28.27 -1.19 28.37
CA ASP A 104 29.49 -1.91 28.08
C ASP A 104 29.57 -3.14 29.00
N GLU A 105 29.19 -4.30 28.47
CA GLU A 105 29.32 -5.59 29.15
C GLU A 105 30.54 -6.39 28.69
N THR A 106 31.34 -5.86 27.76
CA THR A 106 32.45 -6.60 27.16
C THR A 106 33.71 -5.76 27.17
N ALA A 107 34.67 -6.12 28.03
CA ALA A 107 36.05 -5.63 28.00
C ALA A 107 36.78 -6.02 26.69
N SER A 108 36.29 -5.50 25.56
CA SER A 108 36.74 -5.78 24.20
C SER A 108 36.70 -4.48 23.39
N VAL A 109 37.36 -4.47 22.23
CA VAL A 109 37.66 -3.27 21.43
C VAL A 109 36.40 -2.69 20.71
N SER A 110 35.19 -3.11 21.08
CA SER A 110 33.93 -2.67 20.46
C SER A 110 32.83 -2.43 21.49
N ASP A 111 32.28 -1.23 21.50
CA ASP A 111 31.09 -0.87 22.28
C ASP A 111 29.81 -1.38 21.60
N THR A 112 28.90 -1.98 22.37
CA THR A 112 27.54 -2.31 21.93
C THR A 112 26.55 -1.39 22.62
N LEU A 113 25.88 -0.51 21.86
CA LEU A 113 24.81 0.34 22.38
C LEU A 113 23.47 -0.42 22.32
N ARG A 114 22.74 -0.50 23.44
CA ARG A 114 21.38 -1.04 23.50
C ARG A 114 20.42 0.00 24.06
N GLY A 115 19.27 0.18 23.42
CA GLY A 115 18.17 1.01 23.95
C GLY A 115 17.58 0.42 25.23
N ASN A 116 16.98 1.27 26.07
CA ASN A 116 16.44 0.93 27.40
C ASN A 116 15.08 0.20 27.40
N GLN A 117 14.54 -0.10 26.22
CA GLN A 117 13.38 -0.94 25.99
C GLN A 117 13.77 -1.95 24.91
N GLU A 118 13.21 -3.16 24.97
CA GLU A 118 13.21 -4.01 23.79
C GLU A 118 12.53 -3.22 22.67
N CYS A 119 13.35 -2.66 21.77
CA CYS A 119 12.93 -2.47 20.39
C CYS A 119 12.75 -3.89 19.85
N GLY A 120 11.68 -4.57 20.28
CA GLY A 120 11.15 -5.65 19.49
C GLY A 120 10.99 -5.04 18.11
N PRO A 121 11.63 -5.58 17.07
CA PRO A 121 11.49 -5.02 15.73
C PRO A 121 9.99 -4.84 15.53
N THR A 122 9.52 -3.61 15.26
CA THR A 122 8.17 -3.42 14.72
C THR A 122 8.12 -4.43 13.59
N PRO A 123 7.29 -5.49 13.68
CA PRO A 123 7.44 -6.60 12.78
C PRO A 123 7.35 -6.02 11.38
N VAL A 124 8.46 -6.08 10.66
CA VAL A 124 8.46 -5.68 9.26
C VAL A 124 7.69 -6.81 8.61
N PHE A 125 6.38 -6.62 8.46
CA PHE A 125 5.53 -7.61 7.82
C PHE A 125 5.85 -7.66 6.33
N VAL A 126 6.21 -6.51 5.77
CA VAL A 126 6.53 -6.31 4.36
C VAL A 126 7.76 -5.42 4.24
N SER A 127 8.80 -5.87 3.54
CA SER A 127 10.06 -5.13 3.38
C SER A 127 10.05 -4.17 2.19
N SER A 128 9.23 -4.42 1.18
CA SER A 128 9.11 -3.62 -0.05
C SER A 128 7.67 -3.58 -0.53
N PHE A 129 7.26 -2.48 -1.16
CA PHE A 129 6.00 -2.40 -1.89
C PHE A 129 6.19 -1.40 -3.03
N ASP A 130 6.40 -1.94 -4.22
CA ASP A 130 6.82 -1.20 -5.40
C ASP A 130 5.86 -1.51 -6.56
N PHE A 131 5.97 -0.73 -7.63
CA PHE A 131 5.25 -1.01 -8.86
C PHE A 131 6.15 -0.96 -10.08
N HIS A 132 5.74 -1.66 -11.12
CA HIS A 132 6.27 -1.46 -12.45
C HIS A 132 5.16 -1.53 -13.50
N GLU A 133 5.25 -0.67 -14.52
CA GLU A 133 4.34 -0.70 -15.66
C GLU A 133 4.70 -1.88 -16.58
N THR A 134 3.73 -2.74 -16.86
CA THR A 134 3.86 -3.88 -17.78
C THR A 134 2.82 -3.77 -18.89
N GLY A 135 3.20 -3.05 -19.94
CA GLY A 135 2.27 -2.71 -21.02
C GLY A 135 1.14 -1.82 -20.50
N GLU A 136 -0.01 -2.43 -20.19
CA GLU A 136 -1.20 -1.75 -19.69
C GLU A 136 -1.59 -2.13 -18.26
N SER A 137 -0.86 -3.06 -17.64
CA SER A 137 -1.07 -3.41 -16.24
C SER A 137 -0.03 -2.74 -15.36
N VAL A 138 -0.44 -2.42 -14.14
CA VAL A 138 0.45 -2.02 -13.06
C VAL A 138 0.69 -3.28 -12.24
N ALA A 139 1.89 -3.84 -12.34
CA ALA A 139 2.31 -4.91 -11.47
C ALA A 139 2.75 -4.29 -10.14
N LEU A 140 2.05 -4.65 -9.07
CA LEU A 140 2.36 -4.29 -7.70
C LEU A 140 3.10 -5.44 -7.04
N ASP A 141 4.31 -5.18 -6.58
CA ASP A 141 5.21 -6.20 -6.06
C ASP A 141 5.58 -5.89 -4.61
N TRP A 142 5.48 -6.90 -3.76
CA TRP A 142 5.94 -6.79 -2.39
C TRP A 142 6.63 -8.06 -1.91
N ASN A 143 7.49 -7.90 -0.91
CA ASN A 143 8.11 -9.02 -0.21
C ASN A 143 7.62 -9.08 1.23
N ALA A 144 6.82 -10.10 1.54
CA ALA A 144 6.35 -10.37 2.89
C ALA A 144 7.44 -11.07 3.70
N VAL A 145 7.84 -10.48 4.83
CA VAL A 145 8.88 -11.00 5.72
C VAL A 145 8.27 -11.75 6.90
N SER A 146 7.13 -11.29 7.41
CA SER A 146 6.36 -11.97 8.45
C SER A 146 4.88 -12.00 8.09
N THR A 147 4.27 -13.18 8.23
CA THR A 147 2.93 -13.47 7.70
C THR A 147 1.99 -14.10 8.72
N ASP A 148 2.48 -14.47 9.91
CA ASP A 148 1.73 -15.28 10.88
C ASP A 148 0.44 -14.60 11.40
N MET A 149 0.41 -13.27 11.36
CA MET A 149 -0.72 -12.47 11.80
C MET A 149 -1.83 -12.33 10.75
N PHE A 150 -1.52 -12.58 9.47
CA PHE A 150 -2.42 -12.29 8.36
C PHE A 150 -2.87 -13.56 7.65
N THR A 151 -4.10 -13.54 7.17
CA THR A 151 -4.69 -14.62 6.37
C THR A 151 -4.55 -14.37 4.88
N HIS A 152 -4.66 -13.11 4.47
CA HIS A 152 -4.56 -12.67 3.10
C HIS A 152 -4.18 -11.18 3.04
N PHE A 153 -3.83 -10.72 1.84
CA PHE A 153 -3.71 -9.31 1.51
C PHE A 153 -4.95 -8.80 0.76
N ASN A 154 -5.21 -7.51 0.90
CA ASN A 154 -6.06 -6.73 0.02
C ASN A 154 -5.27 -5.54 -0.53
N ILE A 155 -5.53 -5.16 -1.78
CA ILE A 155 -5.00 -3.95 -2.39
C ILE A 155 -6.14 -2.93 -2.45
N ARG A 156 -5.89 -1.75 -1.88
CA ARG A 156 -6.76 -0.60 -2.07
C ARG A 156 -6.19 0.34 -3.11
N ARG A 157 -7.05 0.94 -3.92
CA ARG A 157 -6.71 1.96 -4.91
C ARG A 157 -7.51 3.22 -4.69
N SER A 158 -6.90 4.37 -4.88
CA SER A 158 -7.59 5.63 -5.02
C SER A 158 -6.84 6.58 -5.97
N HIS A 159 -7.50 7.63 -6.39
CA HIS A 159 -6.90 8.75 -7.11
C HIS A 159 -6.83 10.03 -6.25
N ASP A 160 -7.30 9.92 -5.01
CA ASP A 160 -7.17 10.90 -3.95
C ASP A 160 -6.54 10.19 -2.74
N VAL A 161 -5.48 10.77 -2.19
CA VAL A 161 -4.73 10.10 -1.11
C VAL A 161 -5.55 9.96 0.19
N LEU A 162 -6.58 10.79 0.39
CA LEU A 162 -7.37 10.84 1.61
C LEU A 162 -8.67 10.05 1.51
N SER A 163 -9.28 9.97 0.32
CA SER A 163 -10.64 9.45 0.14
C SER A 163 -10.77 8.56 -1.09
N GLY A 164 -11.94 7.98 -1.34
CA GLY A 164 -12.21 7.24 -2.59
C GLY A 164 -11.54 5.86 -2.72
N TRP A 165 -11.08 5.29 -1.61
CA TRP A 165 -10.40 3.99 -1.59
C TRP A 165 -11.34 2.83 -1.90
N GLU A 166 -11.09 2.14 -3.02
CA GLU A 166 -11.78 0.90 -3.40
C GLU A 166 -10.85 -0.31 -3.26
N THR A 167 -11.41 -1.51 -3.11
CA THR A 167 -10.62 -2.77 -3.15
C THR A 167 -10.52 -3.22 -4.60
N VAL A 168 -9.30 -3.39 -5.13
CA VAL A 168 -9.10 -3.76 -6.55
C VAL A 168 -8.99 -5.27 -6.75
N ASN A 169 -8.52 -6.02 -5.76
CA ASN A 169 -8.51 -7.47 -5.85
C ASN A 169 -9.92 -8.03 -5.58
N SER A 170 -10.54 -8.66 -6.58
CA SER A 170 -11.87 -9.28 -6.45
C SER A 170 -11.90 -10.56 -5.61
N SER A 171 -10.74 -11.10 -5.26
CA SER A 171 -10.59 -12.26 -4.37
C SER A 171 -9.40 -12.02 -3.43
N PRO A 172 -9.46 -12.54 -2.20
CA PRO A 172 -8.35 -12.47 -1.24
C PRO A 172 -7.03 -12.96 -1.86
N ILE A 173 -5.98 -12.17 -1.67
CA ILE A 173 -4.60 -12.51 -2.07
C ILE A 173 -4.04 -13.37 -0.94
N MET A 174 -4.30 -14.68 -0.99
CA MET A 174 -3.99 -15.61 0.10
C MET A 174 -2.50 -15.62 0.43
N ILE A 175 -2.19 -15.69 1.72
CA ILE A 175 -0.83 -15.79 2.21
C ILE A 175 -0.48 -17.27 2.43
N ASP A 176 0.55 -17.75 1.73
CA ASP A 176 1.06 -19.12 1.85
C ASP A 176 2.43 -19.20 2.56
N GLY A 177 2.97 -18.04 2.95
CA GLY A 177 4.18 -17.90 3.75
C GLY A 177 4.91 -16.60 3.45
N PRO A 178 6.05 -16.34 4.10
CA PRO A 178 6.96 -15.27 3.71
C PRO A 178 7.44 -15.45 2.27
N GLY A 179 7.63 -14.36 1.54
CA GLY A 179 8.09 -14.41 0.16
C GLY A 179 7.59 -13.25 -0.69
N HIS A 180 7.83 -13.39 -1.99
CA HIS A 180 7.46 -12.40 -2.99
C HIS A 180 6.04 -12.63 -3.50
N TYR A 181 5.28 -11.55 -3.59
CA TYR A 181 3.91 -11.53 -4.08
C TYR A 181 3.77 -10.45 -5.15
N THR A 182 2.96 -10.75 -6.16
CA THR A 182 2.63 -9.82 -7.23
C THR A 182 1.11 -9.75 -7.39
N PHE A 183 0.60 -8.55 -7.61
CA PHE A 183 -0.77 -8.29 -8.03
C PHE A 183 -0.79 -7.38 -9.26
N HIS A 184 -1.51 -7.78 -10.30
CA HIS A 184 -1.70 -6.94 -11.49
C HIS A 184 -3.00 -6.15 -11.39
N ASP A 185 -2.88 -4.82 -11.36
CA ASP A 185 -3.99 -3.90 -11.54
C ASP A 185 -4.07 -3.38 -12.99
N PHE A 186 -5.26 -3.01 -13.44
CA PHE A 186 -5.54 -2.51 -14.79
C PHE A 186 -6.29 -1.18 -14.70
N PRO A 187 -5.60 -0.08 -14.39
CA PRO A 187 -6.23 1.24 -14.30
C PRO A 187 -6.71 1.72 -15.68
N GLU A 188 -7.96 2.19 -15.74
CA GLU A 188 -8.59 2.67 -16.97
C GLU A 188 -8.02 3.99 -17.49
N GLU A 189 -7.34 4.74 -16.63
CA GLU A 189 -6.79 6.07 -16.91
C GLU A 189 -5.31 6.15 -16.54
N VAL A 190 -4.55 6.86 -17.38
CA VAL A 190 -3.14 7.17 -17.15
C VAL A 190 -3.10 8.44 -16.31
N ARG A 191 -3.09 8.30 -14.99
CA ARG A 191 -2.99 9.40 -14.04
C ARG A 191 -2.31 8.95 -12.74
N THR A 192 -1.94 9.90 -11.90
CA THR A 192 -1.47 9.61 -10.54
C THR A 192 -2.50 8.75 -9.82
N THR A 193 -2.05 7.59 -9.33
CA THR A 193 -2.87 6.60 -8.65
C THR A 193 -2.15 6.19 -7.38
N TYR A 194 -2.90 6.07 -6.28
CA TYR A 194 -2.38 5.67 -4.99
C TYR A 194 -2.84 4.25 -4.67
N TYR A 195 -1.91 3.44 -4.15
CA TYR A 195 -2.18 2.08 -3.70
C TYR A 195 -1.89 1.93 -2.22
N ARG A 196 -2.66 1.08 -1.54
CA ARG A 196 -2.36 0.59 -0.20
C ARG A 196 -2.36 -0.93 -0.18
N LEU A 197 -1.32 -1.50 0.40
CA LEU A 197 -1.24 -2.90 0.74
C LEU A 197 -1.81 -3.10 2.15
N MET A 198 -2.89 -3.86 2.24
CA MET A 198 -3.58 -4.18 3.49
C MET A 198 -3.33 -5.64 3.85
N GLY A 199 -2.96 -5.92 5.10
CA GLY A 199 -2.96 -7.27 5.67
C GLY A 199 -4.24 -7.50 6.45
N VAL A 200 -4.87 -8.67 6.28
CA VAL A 200 -6.13 -8.99 6.97
C VAL A 200 -5.91 -10.06 8.03
N THR A 201 -6.23 -9.76 9.29
CA THR A 201 -6.04 -10.70 10.40
C THR A 201 -7.05 -11.85 10.36
N ARG A 202 -6.92 -12.82 11.28
CA ARG A 202 -7.89 -13.92 11.42
C ARG A 202 -9.26 -13.43 11.90
N GLU A 203 -9.29 -12.33 12.64
CA GLU A 203 -10.50 -11.66 13.11
C GLU A 203 -11.15 -10.78 12.01
N GLY A 204 -10.50 -10.65 10.84
CA GLY A 204 -10.98 -9.84 9.73
C GLY A 204 -10.64 -8.35 9.84
N GLU A 205 -9.76 -7.96 10.76
CA GLU A 205 -9.26 -6.59 10.84
C GLU A 205 -8.30 -6.32 9.67
N GLU A 206 -8.52 -5.22 8.93
CA GLU A 206 -7.58 -4.77 7.91
C GLU A 206 -6.56 -3.81 8.51
N ILE A 207 -5.28 -4.14 8.37
CA ILE A 207 -4.15 -3.34 8.83
C ILE A 207 -3.39 -2.82 7.61
N LEU A 208 -3.16 -1.51 7.55
CA LEU A 208 -2.31 -0.90 6.52
C LEU A 208 -0.86 -1.32 6.72
N LEU A 209 -0.25 -1.94 5.71
CA LEU A 209 1.14 -2.39 5.75
C LEU A 209 2.09 -1.41 5.05
N LYS A 210 1.70 -0.96 3.85
CA LYS A 210 2.46 -0.02 3.02
C LYS A 210 1.51 0.76 2.11
N ASP A 211 1.92 1.95 1.70
CA ASP A 211 1.30 2.74 0.65
C ASP A 211 2.30 3.09 -0.45
N LEU A 212 1.76 3.46 -1.62
CA LEU A 212 2.54 3.71 -2.82
C LEU A 212 1.85 4.75 -3.69
N ARG A 213 2.62 5.73 -4.17
CA ARG A 213 2.21 6.67 -5.22
C ARG A 213 2.74 6.19 -6.56
N ALA A 214 1.85 5.94 -7.51
CA ALA A 214 2.19 5.56 -8.88
C ALA A 214 1.81 6.69 -9.84
N ASP A 215 2.82 7.38 -10.39
CA ASP A 215 2.64 8.36 -11.46
C ASP A 215 2.68 7.65 -12.81
N LEU A 216 1.53 7.10 -13.23
CA LEU A 216 1.42 6.28 -14.43
C LEU A 216 1.68 7.11 -15.70
N SER A 217 2.54 6.61 -16.56
CA SER A 217 3.01 7.31 -17.76
C SER A 217 2.32 6.85 -19.06
N GLY A 218 1.63 5.70 -19.02
CA GLY A 218 0.69 5.31 -20.07
C GLY A 218 1.38 4.91 -21.36
N GLY A 219 2.17 3.85 -21.30
CA GLY A 219 2.63 3.15 -22.49
C GLY A 219 1.49 2.88 -23.48
N ALA A 220 1.82 2.82 -24.77
CA ALA A 220 0.84 2.67 -25.85
C ALA A 220 -0.14 1.52 -25.56
N ARG A 221 -1.44 1.85 -25.48
CA ARG A 221 -2.51 0.87 -25.24
C ARG A 221 -2.56 -0.12 -26.40
N GLY A 222 -2.03 -1.30 -26.18
CA GLY A 222 -1.84 -2.35 -27.16
C GLY A 222 -2.70 -3.55 -26.83
N PHE A 223 -2.79 -4.49 -27.76
CA PHE A 223 -3.44 -5.76 -27.47
C PHE A 223 -2.72 -6.47 -26.30
N ALA A 224 -3.43 -6.69 -25.20
CA ALA A 224 -2.89 -7.19 -23.95
C ALA A 224 -3.76 -8.31 -23.36
N LEU A 225 -3.12 -9.25 -22.66
CA LEU A 225 -3.74 -10.34 -21.90
C LEU A 225 -2.98 -10.49 -20.60
N ALA A 226 -3.70 -10.47 -19.50
CA ALA A 226 -3.13 -10.77 -18.19
C ALA A 226 -4.21 -11.30 -17.24
N MET A 227 -3.77 -11.82 -16.11
CA MET A 227 -4.64 -12.27 -15.05
C MET A 227 -4.62 -11.25 -13.93
N ALA A 228 -5.78 -10.77 -13.53
CA ALA A 228 -5.92 -10.00 -12.31
C ALA A 228 -5.93 -10.96 -11.11
N GLY A 229 -5.19 -10.62 -10.06
CA GLY A 229 -5.03 -11.48 -8.87
C GLY A 229 -3.74 -12.31 -8.88
N GLN A 230 -3.69 -13.30 -7.97
CA GLN A 230 -2.52 -14.15 -7.78
C GLN A 230 -2.46 -15.30 -8.81
N ASN A 231 -1.25 -15.61 -9.26
CA ASN A 231 -0.93 -16.88 -9.91
C ASN A 231 0.08 -17.62 -9.02
N PRO A 232 -0.24 -18.77 -8.41
CA PRO A 232 -1.44 -19.59 -8.57
C PRO A 232 -2.73 -19.00 -7.96
N PHE A 233 -3.90 -19.46 -8.44
CA PHE A 233 -5.22 -19.03 -7.95
C PHE A 233 -6.05 -20.19 -7.38
N ARG A 234 -7.00 -19.87 -6.48
CA ARG A 234 -7.99 -20.82 -5.90
C ARG A 234 -9.40 -20.51 -6.41
N GLY A 235 -10.09 -21.51 -6.95
CA GLY A 235 -11.52 -21.43 -7.29
C GLY A 235 -11.85 -20.67 -8.58
N ALA A 236 -11.47 -19.41 -8.69
CA ALA A 236 -11.72 -18.60 -9.89
C ALA A 236 -10.55 -17.65 -10.19
N ALA A 237 -10.34 -17.37 -11.48
CA ALA A 237 -9.37 -16.39 -11.96
C ALA A 237 -10.10 -15.30 -12.75
N ARG A 238 -9.69 -14.05 -12.55
CA ARG A 238 -10.21 -12.92 -13.33
C ARG A 238 -9.23 -12.64 -14.47
N ILE A 239 -9.67 -12.85 -15.69
CA ILE A 239 -8.89 -12.61 -16.90
C ILE A 239 -9.17 -11.20 -17.37
N SER A 240 -8.12 -10.41 -17.58
CA SER A 240 -8.17 -9.05 -18.13
C SER A 240 -7.57 -9.07 -19.53
N TYR A 241 -8.24 -8.43 -20.49
CA TYR A 241 -7.74 -8.30 -21.85
C TYR A 241 -8.12 -6.95 -22.45
N THR A 242 -7.24 -6.40 -23.27
CA THR A 242 -7.47 -5.12 -23.95
C THR A 242 -7.47 -5.30 -25.44
N VAL A 243 -8.40 -4.60 -26.08
CA VAL A 243 -8.45 -4.44 -27.53
C VAL A 243 -8.28 -2.97 -27.91
N PRO A 244 -7.39 -2.66 -28.87
CA PRO A 244 -7.12 -1.28 -29.26
C PRO A 244 -8.24 -0.68 -30.15
N GLU A 245 -9.11 -1.51 -30.73
CA GLU A 245 -10.21 -1.10 -31.60
C GLU A 245 -11.40 -2.08 -31.47
N ASP A 246 -12.60 -1.61 -31.82
CA ASP A 246 -13.82 -2.40 -31.84
C ASP A 246 -13.67 -3.62 -32.76
N ARG A 247 -13.69 -4.82 -32.19
CA ARG A 247 -13.42 -6.05 -32.95
C ARG A 247 -14.02 -7.29 -32.28
N HIS A 248 -14.18 -8.34 -33.07
CA HIS A 248 -14.50 -9.68 -32.58
C HIS A 248 -13.33 -10.24 -31.76
N VAL A 249 -13.61 -10.67 -30.54
CA VAL A 249 -12.63 -11.25 -29.61
C VAL A 249 -13.05 -12.66 -29.21
N ARG A 250 -12.07 -13.57 -29.18
CA ARG A 250 -12.20 -14.87 -28.54
C ARG A 250 -11.25 -14.98 -27.36
N VAL A 251 -11.79 -15.29 -26.18
CA VAL A 251 -11.02 -15.67 -24.99
C VAL A 251 -11.33 -17.13 -24.68
N GLU A 252 -10.31 -17.98 -24.70
CA GLU A 252 -10.43 -19.43 -24.60
C GLU A 252 -9.43 -19.97 -23.57
N VAL A 253 -9.83 -21.00 -22.83
CA VAL A 253 -8.99 -21.71 -21.87
C VAL A 253 -8.70 -23.11 -22.40
N PHE A 254 -7.44 -23.51 -22.33
CA PHE A 254 -6.93 -24.81 -22.76
C PHE A 254 -6.31 -25.54 -21.57
N SER A 255 -6.48 -26.87 -21.54
CA SER A 255 -5.66 -27.74 -20.69
C SER A 255 -4.21 -27.79 -21.19
N ILE A 256 -3.29 -28.28 -20.36
CA ILE A 256 -1.88 -28.46 -20.72
C ILE A 256 -1.66 -29.35 -21.96
N ASN A 257 -2.62 -30.23 -22.27
CA ASN A 257 -2.60 -31.08 -23.47
C ASN A 257 -3.09 -30.35 -24.74
N GLY A 258 -3.38 -29.05 -24.66
CA GLY A 258 -3.88 -28.24 -25.79
C GLY A 258 -5.36 -28.44 -26.10
N GLN A 259 -6.10 -29.23 -25.31
CA GLN A 259 -7.55 -29.34 -25.45
C GLN A 259 -8.24 -28.09 -24.90
N ARG A 260 -9.09 -27.45 -25.71
CA ARG A 260 -9.95 -26.34 -25.26
C ARG A 260 -10.97 -26.85 -24.25
N VAL A 261 -10.99 -26.27 -23.06
CA VAL A 261 -11.88 -26.68 -21.96
C VAL A 261 -13.01 -25.70 -21.71
N LYS A 262 -12.81 -24.41 -22.04
CA LYS A 262 -13.78 -23.34 -21.83
C LYS A 262 -13.62 -22.25 -22.89
N THR A 263 -14.73 -21.71 -23.39
CA THR A 263 -14.76 -20.42 -24.08
C THR A 263 -15.38 -19.40 -23.13
N LEU A 264 -14.61 -18.35 -22.80
CA LEU A 264 -15.03 -17.28 -21.89
C LEU A 264 -15.72 -16.15 -22.65
N VAL A 265 -15.20 -15.80 -23.82
CA VAL A 265 -15.72 -14.72 -24.68
C VAL A 265 -15.63 -15.17 -26.13
N ASN A 266 -16.64 -14.85 -26.93
CA ASN A 266 -16.66 -15.02 -28.39
C ASN A 266 -17.65 -14.02 -28.99
N ASP A 267 -17.33 -12.73 -28.91
CA ASP A 267 -18.25 -11.65 -29.28
C ASP A 267 -17.51 -10.42 -29.82
N MET A 268 -18.26 -9.48 -30.41
CA MET A 268 -17.81 -8.13 -30.71
C MET A 268 -17.69 -7.33 -29.41
N VAL A 269 -16.50 -6.79 -29.16
CA VAL A 269 -16.25 -5.92 -28.00
C VAL A 269 -15.70 -4.58 -28.49
N GLY A 270 -16.06 -3.50 -27.79
CA GLY A 270 -15.53 -2.17 -28.07
C GLY A 270 -14.06 -2.03 -27.68
N ALA A 271 -13.38 -1.01 -28.20
CA ALA A 271 -12.03 -0.65 -27.78
C ALA A 271 -11.96 -0.40 -26.27
N GLY A 272 -10.86 -0.83 -25.64
CA GLY A 272 -10.64 -0.71 -24.20
C GLY A 272 -10.37 -2.03 -23.51
N THR A 273 -10.28 -1.95 -22.18
CA THR A 273 -9.99 -3.08 -21.30
C THR A 273 -11.29 -3.75 -20.86
N HIS A 274 -11.30 -5.08 -20.93
CA HIS A 274 -12.43 -5.93 -20.58
C HIS A 274 -11.99 -6.99 -19.60
N SER A 275 -12.93 -7.52 -18.82
CA SER A 275 -12.64 -8.57 -17.86
C SER A 275 -13.69 -9.67 -17.85
N VAL A 276 -13.24 -10.92 -17.74
CA VAL A 276 -14.08 -12.11 -17.69
C VAL A 276 -13.58 -13.07 -16.60
N THR A 277 -14.52 -13.72 -15.91
CA THR A 277 -14.17 -14.68 -14.85
C THR A 277 -14.08 -16.10 -15.41
N PHE A 278 -12.98 -16.78 -15.11
CA PHE A 278 -12.83 -18.22 -15.27
C PHE A 278 -13.07 -18.91 -13.92
N ASP A 279 -14.19 -19.62 -13.81
CA ASP A 279 -14.72 -20.19 -12.56
C ASP A 279 -14.41 -21.68 -12.37
N MET A 280 -13.36 -22.18 -13.05
CA MET A 280 -13.00 -23.60 -13.08
C MET A 280 -14.12 -24.52 -13.60
N GLN A 281 -15.08 -24.02 -14.38
CA GLN A 281 -16.06 -24.84 -15.09
C GLN A 281 -15.74 -24.93 -16.58
N SER A 282 -15.82 -26.14 -17.13
CA SER A 282 -15.76 -26.37 -18.57
C SER A 282 -17.00 -25.82 -19.31
N ASP A 283 -16.97 -25.83 -20.64
CA ASP A 283 -18.14 -25.51 -21.47
C ASP A 283 -19.33 -26.44 -21.19
N TYR A 284 -19.07 -27.65 -20.70
CA TYR A 284 -20.10 -28.64 -20.37
C TYR A 284 -20.58 -28.57 -18.90
N GLY A 285 -20.21 -27.51 -18.17
CA GLY A 285 -20.61 -27.32 -16.77
C GLY A 285 -19.92 -28.27 -15.77
N ARG A 286 -18.89 -29.01 -16.20
CA ARG A 286 -18.10 -29.87 -15.30
C ARG A 286 -16.99 -29.06 -14.65
N ARG A 287 -16.80 -29.26 -13.34
CA ARG A 287 -15.67 -28.70 -12.60
C ARG A 287 -14.37 -29.31 -13.10
N LEU A 288 -13.41 -28.44 -13.39
CA LEU A 288 -12.08 -28.77 -13.85
C LEU A 288 -11.17 -29.05 -12.64
N PRO A 289 -10.21 -29.98 -12.75
CA PRO A 289 -9.27 -30.27 -11.66
C PRO A 289 -8.25 -29.13 -11.46
N ALA A 290 -7.63 -29.04 -10.28
CA ALA A 290 -6.44 -28.22 -10.10
C ALA A 290 -5.33 -28.62 -11.09
N GLY A 291 -4.53 -27.66 -11.54
CA GLY A 291 -3.48 -27.88 -12.52
C GLY A 291 -3.16 -26.64 -13.36
N VAL A 292 -2.35 -26.85 -14.40
CA VAL A 292 -1.90 -25.80 -15.31
C VAL A 292 -2.85 -25.64 -16.49
N TYR A 293 -3.24 -24.40 -16.78
CA TYR A 293 -4.10 -24.02 -17.90
C TYR A 293 -3.45 -22.93 -18.73
N LEU A 294 -3.77 -22.88 -20.01
CA LEU A 294 -3.38 -21.81 -20.91
C LEU A 294 -4.61 -20.98 -21.28
N VAL A 295 -4.59 -19.70 -20.97
CA VAL A 295 -5.60 -18.75 -21.44
C VAL A 295 -5.08 -18.09 -22.70
N ARG A 296 -5.91 -18.00 -23.72
CA ARG A 296 -5.58 -17.38 -25.00
C ARG A 296 -6.63 -16.36 -25.37
N VAL A 297 -6.19 -15.17 -25.78
CA VAL A 297 -7.05 -14.16 -26.41
C VAL A 297 -6.65 -13.96 -27.87
N GLN A 298 -7.65 -13.89 -28.73
CA GLN A 298 -7.48 -13.70 -30.17
C GLN A 298 -8.41 -12.61 -30.69
N SER A 299 -7.88 -11.72 -31.52
CA SER A 299 -8.67 -10.70 -32.22
C SER A 299 -8.00 -10.30 -33.54
N GLY A 300 -8.57 -10.75 -34.68
CA GLY A 300 -7.95 -10.56 -35.99
C GLY A 300 -6.54 -11.18 -36.05
N ASN A 301 -5.52 -10.35 -36.28
CA ASN A 301 -4.12 -10.76 -36.32
C ASN A 301 -3.45 -10.79 -34.94
N TRP A 302 -4.14 -10.30 -33.90
CA TRP A 302 -3.60 -10.31 -32.55
C TRP A 302 -3.91 -11.62 -31.85
N ASN A 303 -2.88 -12.17 -31.21
CA ASN A 303 -2.95 -13.42 -30.47
C ASN A 303 -1.97 -13.36 -29.30
N GLN A 304 -2.48 -13.55 -28.09
CA GLN A 304 -1.67 -13.65 -26.88
C GLN A 304 -2.15 -14.83 -26.05
N ALA A 305 -1.22 -15.43 -25.31
CA ALA A 305 -1.53 -16.50 -24.40
C ALA A 305 -0.72 -16.34 -23.11
N MET A 306 -1.32 -16.75 -21.99
CA MET A 306 -0.66 -16.78 -20.69
C MET A 306 -0.97 -18.10 -19.98
N GLN A 307 0.00 -18.58 -19.21
CA GLN A 307 -0.19 -19.74 -18.35
C GLN A 307 -0.74 -19.30 -16.99
N ILE A 308 -1.77 -20.00 -16.51
CA ILE A 308 -2.32 -19.84 -15.17
C ILE A 308 -2.29 -21.18 -14.43
N VAL A 309 -2.08 -21.13 -13.12
CA VAL A 309 -2.00 -22.31 -12.26
C VAL A 309 -3.18 -22.29 -11.29
N ALA A 310 -4.05 -23.28 -11.38
CA ALA A 310 -5.15 -23.48 -10.44
C ALA A 310 -4.73 -24.45 -9.33
N ILE A 311 -5.01 -24.12 -8.09
CA ILE A 311 -4.82 -24.97 -6.92
C ILE A 311 -6.15 -25.20 -6.19
N ASP A 312 -6.28 -26.37 -5.56
CA ASP A 312 -7.43 -26.73 -4.71
C ASP A 312 -7.35 -26.01 -3.36
#